data_AF-A0A523BXM6-F1
#
_entry.id   AF-A0A523BXM6-F1
#
_cell.length_a   1.000
_cell.length_b   1.000
_cell.length_c   1.000
_cell.angle_alpha   90.00
_cell.angle_beta   90.00
_cell.angle_gamma   90.00
#
_symmetry.space_group_name_H-M   'P 1'
#
loop_
_entity.id
_entity.type
_entity.pdbx_description
1 polymer ?
#
loop_
_entity_poly.entity_id
_entity_poly.type
_entity_poly.pdbx_seq_one_letter_code
_entity_poly.pdbx_strand_id
1 'polypeptide(L)'
;MQELIPGISKWTVVEGEHLVPKGAFFVNRPAGSLVVDPVLGREELEAIKAQGTAKAIVLLTASHVRHTADFAAELGLPVWALATVAAKVKERVKVDRELVDGEELLDGVKAVEIAVTGEMALYVPAGAGTVVVADALMARGAGEISLIPPNFVPDQEAVKASLRKLLQYDFGALLVSHGQGVTTGGREVLQRLLG
;
A
#
# COMPACT_ATOMS: atom_id res chain seq x y z
N MET A 1 -4.22 14.48 -5.93
CA MET A 1 -4.39 13.01 -6.19
C MET A 1 -4.88 12.74 -7.61
N GLN A 2 -4.46 11.62 -8.20
CA GLN A 2 -4.94 11.10 -9.49
C GLN A 2 -5.68 9.78 -9.27
N GLU A 3 -6.88 9.63 -9.84
CA GLU A 3 -7.57 8.33 -9.87
C GLU A 3 -6.88 7.41 -10.89
N LEU A 4 -6.38 6.26 -10.43
CA LEU A 4 -5.69 5.28 -11.29
C LEU A 4 -6.68 4.27 -11.88
N ILE A 5 -7.62 3.85 -11.05
CA ILE A 5 -8.75 3.00 -11.39
C ILE A 5 -9.95 3.46 -10.54
N PRO A 6 -11.20 3.14 -10.93
CA PRO A 6 -12.38 3.59 -10.20
C PRO A 6 -12.30 3.24 -8.70
N GLY A 7 -12.32 4.28 -7.86
CA GLY A 7 -12.27 4.14 -6.40
C GLY A 7 -10.87 3.95 -5.80
N ILE A 8 -9.78 3.96 -6.59
CA ILE A 8 -8.42 3.98 -6.06
C ILE A 8 -7.61 5.11 -6.70
N SER A 9 -7.27 6.08 -5.86
CA SER A 9 -6.44 7.21 -6.22
C SER A 9 -5.04 7.08 -5.65
N LYS A 10 -4.06 7.64 -6.35
CA LYS A 10 -2.67 7.75 -5.91
C LYS A 10 -2.24 9.20 -5.91
N TRP A 11 -1.39 9.57 -4.96
CA TRP A 11 -0.56 10.77 -5.08
C TRP A 11 0.88 10.41 -4.74
N THR A 12 1.79 11.24 -5.23
CA THR A 12 3.22 11.03 -5.06
C THR A 12 3.90 12.33 -4.72
N VAL A 13 4.92 12.25 -3.87
CA VAL A 13 5.82 13.38 -3.58
C VAL A 13 7.26 12.95 -3.76
N VAL A 14 8.06 13.86 -4.31
CA VAL A 14 9.53 13.74 -4.33
C VAL A 14 10.06 14.52 -3.14
N GLU A 15 10.78 13.84 -2.26
CA GLU A 15 11.24 14.40 -0.98
C GLU A 15 12.62 13.87 -0.61
N GLY A 16 13.51 14.78 -0.23
CA GLY A 16 14.90 14.48 0.09
C GLY A 16 15.79 14.40 -1.15
N GLU A 17 17.00 13.88 -0.97
CA GLU A 17 18.00 13.81 -2.06
C GLU A 17 17.73 12.67 -3.05
N HIS A 18 16.88 11.71 -2.68
CA HIS A 18 16.51 10.61 -3.55
C HIS A 18 15.34 11.03 -4.46
N LEU A 19 15.60 11.11 -5.76
CA LEU A 19 14.62 11.48 -6.80
C LEU A 19 13.53 10.43 -7.04
N VAL A 20 13.40 9.41 -6.18
CA VAL A 20 12.38 8.37 -6.29
C VAL A 20 11.07 8.90 -5.68
N PRO A 21 9.99 9.06 -6.47
CA PRO A 21 8.71 9.50 -5.94
C PRO A 21 8.17 8.49 -4.92
N LYS A 22 7.77 9.00 -3.74
CA LYS A 22 7.09 8.23 -2.69
C LYS A 22 5.60 8.29 -2.96
N GLY A 23 4.95 7.15 -3.13
CA GLY A 23 3.51 7.06 -3.36
C GLY A 23 2.70 6.77 -2.12
N ALA A 24 1.49 7.30 -2.10
CA ALA A 24 0.42 7.00 -1.16
C ALA A 24 -0.89 6.78 -1.91
N PHE A 25 -1.83 6.06 -1.30
CA PHE A 25 -3.11 5.71 -1.94
C PHE A 25 -4.30 6.15 -1.11
N PHE A 26 -5.41 6.40 -1.80
CA PHE A 26 -6.72 6.62 -1.20
C PHE A 26 -7.68 5.61 -1.81
N VAL A 27 -8.16 4.67 -0.99
CA VAL A 27 -9.00 3.54 -1.41
C VAL A 27 -10.42 3.80 -0.96
N ASN A 28 -11.29 4.17 -1.91
CA ASN A 28 -12.70 4.44 -1.71
C ASN A 28 -13.56 3.18 -1.86
N ARG A 29 -14.36 2.90 -0.83
CA ARG A 29 -15.36 1.83 -0.80
C ARG A 29 -16.73 2.38 -0.34
N PRO A 30 -17.84 1.67 -0.57
CA PRO A 30 -19.17 2.12 -0.17
C PRO A 30 -19.34 2.54 1.30
N ALA A 31 -18.72 1.84 2.26
CA ALA A 31 -18.78 2.09 3.70
C ALA A 31 -17.75 3.13 4.19
N GLY A 32 -16.88 3.62 3.30
CA GLY A 32 -15.88 4.64 3.59
C GLY A 32 -14.56 4.40 2.88
N SER A 33 -13.53 5.11 3.31
CA SER A 33 -12.24 5.11 2.61
C SER A 33 -11.07 4.79 3.53
N LEU A 34 -10.01 4.22 2.95
CA LEU A 34 -8.73 4.00 3.61
C LEU A 34 -7.67 4.93 3.01
N VAL A 35 -6.94 5.62 3.87
CA VAL A 35 -5.72 6.36 3.49
C VAL A 35 -4.54 5.40 3.67
N VAL A 36 -3.71 5.19 2.65
CA VAL A 36 -2.66 4.16 2.68
C VAL A 36 -1.30 4.81 2.48
N ASP A 37 -0.37 4.56 3.42
CA ASP A 37 1.02 5.05 3.40
C ASP A 37 1.19 6.56 3.11
N PRO A 38 0.46 7.46 3.81
CA PRO A 38 0.41 8.87 3.46
C PRO A 38 1.80 9.53 3.40
N VAL A 39 2.03 10.25 2.30
CA VAL A 39 3.17 11.14 2.09
C VAL A 39 2.70 12.59 2.23
N LEU A 40 3.64 13.54 2.28
CA LEU A 40 3.31 14.96 2.31
C LEU A 40 2.31 15.30 1.20
N GLY A 41 1.34 16.13 1.52
CA GLY A 41 0.29 16.49 0.56
C GLY A 41 -0.76 17.32 1.28
N ARG A 42 -0.53 18.63 1.40
CA ARG A 42 -1.48 19.54 2.07
C ARG A 42 -2.81 19.53 1.32
N GLU A 43 -2.77 19.64 -0.01
CA GLU A 43 -3.97 19.60 -0.85
C GLU A 43 -4.67 18.24 -0.75
N GLU A 44 -3.91 17.14 -0.73
CA GLU A 44 -4.46 15.81 -0.51
C GLU A 44 -5.13 15.64 0.84
N LEU A 45 -4.49 16.11 1.90
CA LEU A 45 -5.03 16.07 3.25
C LEU A 45 -6.36 16.84 3.34
N GLU A 46 -6.39 18.08 2.83
CA GLU A 46 -7.62 18.90 2.82
C GLU A 46 -8.71 18.25 1.94
N ALA A 47 -8.36 17.66 0.80
CA ALA A 47 -9.31 16.96 -0.06
C ALA A 47 -9.90 15.71 0.62
N ILE A 48 -9.07 14.90 1.31
CA ILE A 48 -9.52 13.74 2.07
C ILE A 48 -10.43 14.19 3.22
N LYS A 49 -10.05 15.26 3.93
CA LYS A 49 -10.84 15.85 5.01
C LYS A 49 -12.20 16.34 4.53
N ALA A 50 -12.23 17.04 3.38
CA ALA A 50 -13.45 17.56 2.78
C ALA A 50 -14.40 16.43 2.32
N GLN A 51 -13.87 15.29 1.86
CA GLN A 51 -14.69 14.13 1.51
C GLN A 51 -15.35 13.50 2.73
N GLY A 52 -14.68 13.49 3.89
CA GLY A 52 -15.26 13.03 5.17
C GLY A 52 -15.59 11.53 5.23
N THR A 53 -15.13 10.74 4.26
CA THR A 53 -15.41 9.30 4.15
C THR A 53 -14.32 8.42 4.77
N ALA A 54 -13.12 8.96 4.99
CA ALA A 54 -11.98 8.22 5.51
C ALA A 54 -12.27 7.64 6.90
N LYS A 55 -11.91 6.37 7.11
CA LYS A 55 -12.18 5.61 8.35
C LYS A 55 -10.93 5.23 9.10
N ALA A 56 -9.82 5.06 8.39
CA ALA A 56 -8.54 4.70 8.97
C ALA A 56 -7.39 5.07 8.04
N ILE A 57 -6.20 5.16 8.62
CA ILE A 57 -4.94 5.14 7.90
C ILE A 57 -4.34 3.75 8.01
N VAL A 58 -3.99 3.13 6.88
CA VAL A 58 -3.34 1.83 6.83
C VAL A 58 -1.87 2.01 6.46
N LEU A 59 -0.99 1.53 7.33
CA LEU A 59 0.44 1.56 7.12
C LEU A 59 0.92 0.17 6.68
N LEU A 60 1.41 0.07 5.45
CA LEU A 60 1.79 -1.20 4.84
C LEU A 60 3.15 -1.69 5.32
N THR A 61 4.10 -0.79 5.53
CA THR A 61 5.47 -1.12 5.95
C THR A 61 6.03 -0.03 6.86
N ALA A 62 6.98 -0.38 7.73
CA ALA A 62 7.59 0.55 8.68
C ALA A 62 8.37 1.68 7.99
N SER A 63 8.96 1.42 6.81
CA SER A 63 9.65 2.43 5.98
C SER A 63 8.70 3.53 5.50
N HIS A 64 7.39 3.27 5.48
CA HIS A 64 6.36 4.17 4.98
C HIS A 64 5.70 5.02 6.07
N VAL A 65 6.14 4.94 7.33
CA VAL A 65 5.51 5.72 8.42
C VAL A 65 5.45 7.21 8.14
N ARG A 66 6.44 7.77 7.41
CA ARG A 66 6.40 9.06 6.69
C ARG A 66 5.55 10.12 7.43
N HIS A 67 4.43 10.55 6.84
CA HIS A 67 3.51 11.58 7.37
C HIS A 67 2.26 10.97 8.01
N THR A 68 2.33 9.70 8.41
CA THR A 68 1.20 8.96 9.02
C THR A 68 0.72 9.64 10.30
N ALA A 69 1.64 10.09 11.16
CA ALA A 69 1.27 10.77 12.40
C ALA A 69 0.53 12.09 12.14
N ASP A 70 1.01 12.88 11.18
CA ASP A 70 0.40 14.17 10.82
C ASP A 70 -1.01 13.95 10.24
N PHE A 71 -1.16 13.01 9.31
CA PHE A 71 -2.47 12.66 8.75
C PHE A 71 -3.43 12.12 9.82
N ALA A 72 -2.94 11.29 10.75
CA ALA A 72 -3.76 10.74 11.82
C ALA A 72 -4.29 11.85 12.73
N ALA A 73 -3.43 12.80 13.10
CA ALA A 73 -3.80 13.93 13.94
C ALA A 73 -4.79 14.88 13.24
N GLU A 74 -4.52 15.24 11.99
CA GLU A 74 -5.31 16.23 11.24
C GLU A 74 -6.68 15.71 10.78
N LEU A 75 -6.79 14.39 10.54
CA LEU A 75 -8.04 13.73 10.16
C LEU A 75 -8.77 13.11 11.36
N GLY A 76 -8.13 12.97 12.52
CA GLY A 76 -8.68 12.28 13.68
C GLY A 76 -8.95 10.80 13.43
N LEU A 77 -8.08 10.14 12.66
CA LEU A 77 -8.28 8.74 12.22
C LEU A 77 -7.35 7.77 12.96
N PRO A 78 -7.82 6.54 13.25
CA PRO A 78 -6.97 5.50 13.80
C PRO A 78 -5.95 5.00 12.75
N VAL A 79 -4.78 4.61 13.23
CA VAL A 79 -3.74 3.99 12.40
C VAL A 79 -3.76 2.48 12.57
N TRP A 80 -3.82 1.75 11.46
CA TRP A 80 -3.82 0.29 11.39
C TRP A 80 -2.57 -0.21 10.70
N ALA A 81 -1.93 -1.24 11.24
CA ALA A 81 -0.72 -1.85 10.66
C ALA A 81 -0.52 -3.28 11.17
N LEU A 82 0.35 -4.07 10.55
CA LEU A 82 0.83 -5.33 11.15
C LEU A 82 1.50 -5.08 12.51
N ALA A 83 1.43 -6.05 13.42
CA ALA A 83 2.15 -5.99 14.71
C ALA A 83 3.67 -5.79 14.52
N THR A 84 4.26 -6.44 13.51
CA THR A 84 5.68 -6.28 13.15
C THR A 84 6.02 -4.87 12.67
N VAL A 85 5.09 -4.21 11.98
CA VAL A 85 5.21 -2.80 11.58
C VAL A 85 5.03 -1.89 12.78
N ALA A 86 4.00 -2.11 13.60
CA ALA A 86 3.70 -1.34 14.80
C ALA A 86 4.89 -1.28 15.77
N ALA A 87 5.54 -2.42 16.02
CA ALA A 87 6.71 -2.51 16.88
C ALA A 87 7.88 -1.63 16.40
N LYS A 88 8.06 -1.49 15.08
CA LYS A 88 9.15 -0.69 14.47
C LYS A 88 8.86 0.81 14.44
N VAL A 89 7.60 1.22 14.51
CA VAL A 89 7.19 2.64 14.34
C VAL A 89 6.66 3.30 15.60
N LYS A 90 6.59 2.57 16.73
CA LYS A 90 5.98 3.01 18.00
C LYS A 90 6.47 4.37 18.54
N GLU A 91 7.69 4.78 18.23
CA GLU A 91 8.26 6.07 18.65
C GLU A 91 7.85 7.24 17.74
N ARG A 92 7.30 6.92 16.56
CA ARG A 92 6.97 7.89 15.50
C ARG A 92 5.46 8.04 15.30
N VAL A 93 4.70 6.96 15.50
CA VAL A 93 3.24 6.96 15.42
C VAL A 93 2.67 5.89 16.33
N LYS A 94 1.52 6.19 16.94
CA LYS A 94 0.72 5.19 17.65
C LYS A 94 -0.05 4.37 16.63
N VAL A 95 0.10 3.06 16.66
CA VAL A 95 -0.79 2.13 15.94
C VAL A 95 -1.95 1.78 16.86
N ASP A 96 -3.17 2.12 16.44
CA ASP A 96 -4.39 1.92 17.23
C ASP A 96 -4.99 0.52 17.07
N ARG A 97 -4.66 -0.17 15.98
CA ARG A 97 -5.08 -1.55 15.72
C ARG A 97 -3.99 -2.32 14.99
N GLU A 98 -3.63 -3.47 15.54
CA GLU A 98 -2.77 -4.42 14.86
C GLU A 98 -3.62 -5.32 13.94
N LEU A 99 -3.21 -5.40 12.67
CA LEU A 99 -3.85 -6.23 11.65
C LEU A 99 -3.22 -7.62 11.61
N VAL A 100 -3.99 -8.61 11.18
CA VAL A 100 -3.53 -9.98 10.93
C VAL A 100 -3.72 -10.38 9.46
N ASP A 101 -3.01 -11.41 9.03
CA ASP A 101 -3.11 -11.93 7.67
C ASP A 101 -4.53 -12.43 7.32
N GLY A 102 -5.01 -12.08 6.13
CA GLY A 102 -6.34 -12.43 5.62
C GLY A 102 -7.49 -11.63 6.23
N GLU A 103 -7.21 -10.71 7.17
CA GLU A 103 -8.23 -9.92 7.85
C GLU A 103 -8.98 -9.02 6.87
N GLU A 104 -10.28 -8.88 7.09
CA GLU A 104 -11.11 -7.93 6.36
C GLU A 104 -11.12 -6.57 7.04
N LEU A 105 -10.86 -5.52 6.26
CA LEU A 105 -10.80 -4.14 6.72
C LEU A 105 -12.13 -3.44 6.50
N LEU A 106 -12.46 -3.12 5.26
CA LEU A 106 -13.64 -2.35 4.86
C LEU A 106 -14.16 -2.87 3.51
N ASP A 107 -15.44 -3.22 3.43
CA ASP A 107 -16.11 -3.70 2.20
C ASP A 107 -15.30 -4.75 1.42
N GLY A 108 -14.85 -5.79 2.12
CA GLY A 108 -14.10 -6.88 1.52
C GLY A 108 -12.62 -6.60 1.24
N VAL A 109 -12.10 -5.40 1.51
CA VAL A 109 -10.66 -5.13 1.42
C VAL A 109 -9.92 -6.07 2.37
N LYS A 110 -8.99 -6.87 1.86
CA LYS A 110 -8.21 -7.83 2.66
C LYS A 110 -6.80 -7.32 2.91
N ALA A 111 -6.35 -7.49 4.15
CA ALA A 111 -4.95 -7.36 4.53
C ALA A 111 -4.24 -8.68 4.21
N VAL A 112 -3.18 -8.64 3.40
CA VAL A 112 -2.37 -9.82 3.03
C VAL A 112 -0.92 -9.63 3.44
N GLU A 113 -0.46 -10.38 4.44
CA GLU A 113 0.91 -10.30 4.94
C GLU A 113 1.93 -10.87 3.93
N ILE A 114 2.99 -10.13 3.65
CA ILE A 114 4.16 -10.56 2.88
C ILE A 114 5.30 -10.84 3.87
N ALA A 115 5.34 -12.07 4.38
CA ALA A 115 6.13 -12.43 5.57
C ALA A 115 7.63 -12.07 5.48
N VAL A 116 8.27 -12.32 4.33
CA VAL A 116 9.73 -12.14 4.19
C VAL A 116 10.17 -10.68 4.27
N THR A 117 9.36 -9.75 3.76
CA THR A 117 9.62 -8.31 3.90
C THR A 117 9.03 -7.74 5.20
N GLY A 118 8.11 -8.47 5.83
CA GLY A 118 7.38 -8.02 7.02
C GLY A 118 6.45 -6.84 6.73
N GLU A 119 5.98 -6.74 5.49
CA GLU A 119 5.01 -5.73 5.06
C GLU A 119 3.63 -6.34 4.80
N MET A 120 2.65 -5.47 4.68
CA MET A 120 1.28 -5.76 4.33
C MET A 120 1.01 -5.34 2.88
N ALA A 121 0.37 -6.20 2.10
CA ALA A 121 -0.30 -5.84 0.86
C ALA A 121 -1.81 -5.68 1.11
N LEU A 122 -2.50 -4.93 0.26
CA LEU A 122 -3.96 -4.86 0.26
C LEU A 122 -4.52 -5.50 -0.99
N TYR A 123 -5.51 -6.37 -0.82
CA TYR A 123 -6.40 -6.77 -1.90
C TYR A 123 -7.70 -5.98 -1.80
N VAL A 124 -8.09 -5.32 -2.88
CA VAL A 124 -9.30 -4.51 -2.99
C VAL A 124 -10.25 -5.16 -4.02
N PRO A 125 -11.41 -5.69 -3.60
CA PRO A 125 -12.37 -6.34 -4.50
C PRO A 125 -13.24 -5.30 -5.23
N ALA A 126 -12.62 -4.52 -6.11
CA ALA A 126 -13.30 -3.53 -6.95
C ALA A 126 -13.01 -3.80 -8.43
N GLY A 127 -14.05 -3.78 -9.28
CA GLY A 127 -13.91 -4.09 -10.71
C GLY A 127 -13.29 -5.49 -10.92
N ALA A 128 -12.19 -5.55 -11.68
CA ALA A 128 -11.42 -6.78 -11.87
C ALA A 128 -10.54 -7.17 -10.66
N GLY A 129 -10.64 -6.45 -9.54
CA GLY A 129 -9.81 -6.58 -8.35
C GLY A 129 -8.48 -5.85 -8.46
N THR A 130 -7.90 -5.46 -7.34
CA THR A 130 -6.63 -4.73 -7.28
C THR A 130 -5.78 -5.18 -6.12
N VAL A 131 -4.48 -5.33 -6.34
CA VAL A 131 -3.50 -5.53 -5.28
C VAL A 131 -2.64 -4.28 -5.16
N VAL A 132 -2.46 -3.79 -3.94
CA VAL A 132 -1.52 -2.71 -3.60
C VAL A 132 -0.38 -3.29 -2.77
N VAL A 133 0.86 -3.08 -3.23
CA VAL A 133 2.08 -3.57 -2.56
C VAL A 133 3.00 -2.39 -2.24
N ALA A 134 3.72 -2.46 -1.13
CA ALA A 134 4.63 -1.42 -0.68
C ALA A 134 6.03 -1.57 -1.30
N ASP A 135 7.01 -2.09 -0.55
CA ASP A 135 8.40 -2.18 -0.96
C ASP A 135 8.74 -3.54 -1.61
N ALA A 136 7.96 -4.59 -1.36
CA ALA A 136 8.22 -5.92 -1.93
C ALA A 136 8.18 -5.92 -3.46
N LEU A 137 7.44 -4.98 -4.06
CA LEU A 137 7.37 -4.74 -5.50
C LEU A 137 7.56 -3.26 -5.82
N MET A 138 8.34 -2.97 -6.86
CA MET A 138 8.60 -1.61 -7.32
C MET A 138 8.55 -1.51 -8.83
N ALA A 139 8.10 -0.37 -9.35
CA ALA A 139 8.13 -0.12 -10.79
C ALA A 139 9.54 0.25 -11.27
N ARG A 140 9.92 -0.23 -12.46
CA ARG A 140 11.19 0.13 -13.14
C ARG A 140 11.03 1.12 -14.29
N GLY A 141 9.80 1.55 -14.56
CA GLY A 141 9.44 2.35 -15.73
C GLY A 141 8.81 1.48 -16.82
N ALA A 142 8.18 2.12 -17.81
CA ALA A 142 7.53 1.46 -18.96
C ALA A 142 6.53 0.33 -18.61
N GLY A 143 5.90 0.38 -17.42
CA GLY A 143 4.96 -0.65 -16.96
C GLY A 143 5.63 -1.92 -16.42
N GLU A 144 6.95 -1.94 -16.27
CA GLU A 144 7.67 -3.06 -15.68
C GLU A 144 7.66 -3.01 -14.15
N ILE A 145 7.39 -4.17 -13.53
CA ILE A 145 7.42 -4.37 -12.08
C ILE A 145 8.55 -5.33 -11.73
N SER A 146 9.24 -5.04 -10.64
CA SER A 146 10.35 -5.85 -10.12
C SER A 146 10.20 -6.09 -8.63
N LEU A 147 10.91 -7.10 -8.13
CA LEU A 147 11.05 -7.35 -6.69
C LEU A 147 11.85 -6.23 -6.01
N ILE A 148 11.69 -6.15 -4.69
CA ILE A 148 12.58 -5.39 -3.83
C ILE A 148 14.06 -5.73 -4.14
N PRO A 149 14.96 -4.74 -4.26
CA PRO A 149 16.33 -5.01 -4.62
C PRO A 149 17.05 -5.93 -3.61
N PRO A 150 17.96 -6.81 -4.08
CA PRO A 150 18.59 -7.84 -3.24
C PRO A 150 19.49 -7.27 -2.13
N ASN A 151 19.92 -6.01 -2.22
CA ASN A 151 20.64 -5.33 -1.15
C ASN A 151 19.76 -5.00 0.07
N PHE A 152 18.43 -5.02 -0.07
CA PHE A 152 17.51 -4.88 1.06
C PHE A 152 17.06 -6.25 1.59
N VAL A 153 16.76 -7.19 0.71
CA VAL A 153 16.41 -8.58 1.07
C VAL A 153 17.18 -9.55 0.17
N PRO A 154 18.27 -10.18 0.65
CA PRO A 154 19.11 -11.03 -0.20
C PRO A 154 18.41 -12.27 -0.76
N ASP A 155 17.51 -12.88 0.03
CA ASP A 155 16.79 -14.10 -0.38
C ASP A 155 15.57 -13.76 -1.25
N GLN A 156 15.83 -13.55 -2.53
CA GLN A 156 14.83 -13.19 -3.52
C GLN A 156 13.82 -14.32 -3.80
N GLU A 157 14.20 -15.58 -3.59
CA GLU A 157 13.28 -16.72 -3.74
C GLU A 157 12.28 -16.77 -2.58
N ALA A 158 12.70 -16.43 -1.36
CA ALA A 158 11.80 -16.27 -0.23
C ALA A 158 10.82 -15.10 -0.45
N VAL A 159 11.27 -13.98 -1.04
CA VAL A 159 10.38 -12.87 -1.43
C VAL A 159 9.32 -13.36 -2.42
N LYS A 160 9.72 -14.07 -3.48
CA LYS A 160 8.78 -14.65 -4.46
C LYS A 160 7.79 -15.61 -3.78
N ALA A 161 8.28 -16.51 -2.93
CA ALA A 161 7.43 -17.44 -2.19
C ALA A 161 6.37 -16.73 -1.34
N SER A 162 6.75 -15.63 -0.67
CA SER A 162 5.81 -14.82 0.11
C SER A 162 4.77 -14.13 -0.77
N LEU A 163 5.16 -13.62 -1.95
CA LEU A 163 4.27 -12.95 -2.88
C LEU A 163 3.31 -13.91 -3.61
N ARG A 164 3.64 -15.20 -3.74
CA ARG A 164 2.78 -16.20 -4.41
C ARG A 164 1.37 -16.28 -3.84
N LYS A 165 1.21 -16.02 -2.53
CA LYS A 165 -0.12 -16.00 -1.90
C LYS A 165 -1.07 -14.96 -2.51
N LEU A 166 -0.55 -13.87 -3.10
CA LEU A 166 -1.38 -12.86 -3.76
C LEU A 166 -2.13 -13.44 -4.97
N LEU A 167 -1.60 -14.50 -5.60
CA LEU A 167 -2.22 -15.16 -6.75
C LEU A 167 -3.50 -15.95 -6.42
N GLN A 168 -3.83 -16.10 -5.13
CA GLN A 168 -5.11 -16.67 -4.69
C GLN A 168 -6.29 -15.69 -4.87
N TYR A 169 -6.00 -14.41 -5.08
CA TYR A 169 -7.01 -13.38 -5.32
C TYR A 169 -7.18 -13.12 -6.81
N ASP A 170 -8.40 -12.75 -7.20
CA ASP A 170 -8.71 -12.30 -8.56
C ASP A 170 -8.47 -10.79 -8.63
N PHE A 171 -7.40 -10.38 -9.33
CA PHE A 171 -7.05 -8.97 -9.52
C PHE A 171 -6.58 -8.69 -10.96
N GLY A 172 -7.05 -7.57 -11.51
CA GLY A 172 -6.62 -7.06 -12.80
C GLY A 172 -5.55 -5.98 -12.70
N ALA A 173 -5.45 -5.29 -11.56
CA ALA A 173 -4.47 -4.23 -11.32
C ALA A 173 -3.48 -4.60 -10.22
N LEU A 174 -2.22 -4.24 -10.42
CA LEU A 174 -1.12 -4.38 -9.46
C LEU A 174 -0.45 -3.03 -9.27
N LEU A 175 -0.78 -2.38 -8.17
CA LEU A 175 -0.31 -1.05 -7.81
C LEU A 175 0.84 -1.16 -6.80
N VAL A 176 1.84 -0.29 -6.97
CA VAL A 176 3.03 -0.25 -6.12
C VAL A 176 3.25 1.14 -5.57
N SER A 177 3.76 1.26 -4.35
CA SER A 177 4.05 2.57 -3.74
C SER A 177 5.13 3.33 -4.51
N HIS A 178 6.17 2.64 -4.99
CA HIS A 178 7.27 3.25 -5.74
C HIS A 178 7.10 3.13 -7.26
N GLY A 179 6.93 4.28 -7.91
CA GLY A 179 6.72 4.41 -9.35
C GLY A 179 5.28 4.09 -9.81
N GLN A 180 5.10 3.71 -11.07
CA GLN A 180 3.78 3.49 -11.65
C GLN A 180 3.47 1.99 -11.75
N GLY A 181 2.41 1.55 -11.06
CA GLY A 181 1.89 0.19 -11.17
C GLY A 181 1.20 -0.08 -12.51
N VAL A 182 0.69 -1.30 -12.68
CA VAL A 182 -0.11 -1.69 -13.84
C VAL A 182 -1.59 -1.71 -13.49
N THR A 183 -2.42 -1.04 -14.28
CA THR A 183 -3.87 -0.95 -14.06
C THR A 183 -4.65 -2.07 -14.73
N THR A 184 -4.00 -2.85 -15.59
CA THR A 184 -4.53 -4.05 -16.25
C THR A 184 -3.44 -5.10 -16.34
N GLY A 185 -3.82 -6.39 -16.40
CA GLY A 185 -2.87 -7.50 -16.53
C GLY A 185 -1.97 -7.72 -15.30
N GLY A 186 -2.34 -7.19 -14.13
CA GLY A 186 -1.51 -7.21 -12.94
C GLY A 186 -1.18 -8.62 -12.44
N ARG A 187 -2.12 -9.55 -12.57
CA ARG A 187 -1.92 -10.94 -12.16
C ARG A 187 -0.92 -11.65 -13.07
N GLU A 188 -1.00 -11.44 -14.37
CA GLU A 188 -0.07 -11.99 -15.36
C GLU A 188 1.34 -11.43 -15.16
N VAL A 189 1.45 -10.13 -14.83
CA VAL A 189 2.72 -9.50 -14.46
C VAL A 189 3.31 -10.15 -13.22
N LEU A 190 2.50 -10.36 -12.17
CA LEU A 190 2.97 -11.03 -10.96
C LEU A 190 3.40 -12.47 -11.25
N GLN A 191 2.61 -13.25 -11.99
CA GLN A 191 2.97 -14.62 -12.36
C GLN A 191 4.32 -14.69 -13.08
N ARG A 192 4.55 -13.82 -14.07
CA ARG A 192 5.83 -13.77 -14.79
C ARG A 192 7.01 -13.44 -13.88
N LEU A 193 6.81 -12.55 -12.91
CA LEU A 193 7.85 -12.16 -11.96
C LEU A 193 8.22 -13.30 -10.98
N LEU A 194 7.24 -14.13 -10.64
CA LEU A 194 7.41 -15.21 -9.67
C LEU A 194 8.02 -16.49 -10.25
N GLY A 195 8.08 -16.62 -11.59
CA GLY A 195 8.59 -17.80 -12.28
C GLY A 195 7.55 -18.89 -12.35
#